data_AF-A0A961TBK9-F1
#
_entry.id   AF-A0A961TBK9-F1
#
_cell.length_a   1.000
_cell.length_b   1.000
_cell.length_c   1.000
_cell.angle_alpha   90.00
_cell.angle_beta   90.00
_cell.angle_gamma   90.00
#
_symmetry.space_group_name_H-M   'P 1'
#
loop_
_entity.id
_entity.type
_entity.pdbx_description
1 polymer ?
#
loop_
_entity_poly.entity_id
_entity_poly.type
_entity_poly.pdbx_seq_one_letter_code
_entity_poly.pdbx_strand_id
1 'polypeptide(L)' 'WLGFDGLLMSDDLSMHALSGDFSQRTQSCFAAGCDVVLHCNGVMNEMRAIADACP' A
#
# COMPACT_ATOMS: atom_id res chain seq x y z
N TRP A 1 -6.59 -18.60 -13.84
CA TRP A 1 -6.49 -17.15 -14.10
C TRP A 1 -7.91 -16.60 -14.16
N LEU A 2 -8.18 -15.52 -13.42
CA LEU A 2 -9.54 -14.98 -13.26
C LEU A 2 -9.93 -13.94 -14.34
N GLY A 3 -9.01 -13.55 -15.22
CA GLY A 3 -9.32 -12.60 -16.29
C GLY A 3 -9.60 -11.17 -15.81
N PHE A 4 -9.16 -10.81 -14.60
CA PHE A 4 -9.37 -9.49 -14.04
C PHE A 4 -8.37 -8.48 -14.64
N ASP A 5 -8.91 -7.39 -15.18
CA ASP A 5 -8.18 -6.29 -15.83
C ASP A 5 -8.59 -4.92 -15.25
N GLY A 6 -9.24 -4.94 -14.08
CA GLY A 6 -9.60 -3.72 -13.35
C GLY A 6 -8.46 -3.24 -12.46
N LEU A 7 -8.67 -2.09 -11.83
CA LEU A 7 -7.76 -1.54 -10.83
C LEU A 7 -7.85 -2.34 -9.53
N LEU A 8 -6.71 -2.75 -9.00
CA LEU A 8 -6.58 -3.40 -7.70
C LEU A 8 -6.02 -2.42 -6.67
N MET A 9 -6.79 -2.16 -5.62
CA MET A 9 -6.40 -1.28 -4.52
C MET A 9 -6.12 -2.11 -3.26
N SER A 10 -5.07 -1.73 -2.50
CA SER A 10 -4.83 -2.33 -1.18
C SER A 10 -5.89 -1.89 -0.17
N ASP A 11 -6.00 -2.63 0.93
CA ASP A 11 -6.63 -2.11 2.14
C ASP A 11 -5.74 -1.04 2.80
N ASP A 12 -6.25 -0.38 3.84
CA ASP A 12 -5.54 0.65 4.58
C ASP A 12 -4.29 0.10 5.28
N LEU A 13 -3.11 0.59 4.87
CA LEU A 13 -1.83 0.20 5.44
C LEU A 13 -1.68 0.59 6.92
N SER A 14 -2.50 1.53 7.39
CA SER A 14 -2.50 1.97 8.78
C SER A 14 -3.22 1.01 9.73
N MET A 15 -3.92 -0.02 9.23
CA MET A 15 -4.58 -1.04 10.05
C MET A 15 -3.62 -2.04 10.72
N HIS A 16 -2.31 -1.96 10.43
CA HIS A 16 -1.26 -2.82 11.01
C HIS A 16 -1.44 -4.34 10.81
N ALA A 17 -2.21 -4.76 9.81
CA ALA A 17 -2.32 -6.19 9.43
C ALA A 17 -1.00 -6.73 8.83
N LEU A 18 -0.26 -5.87 8.13
CA LEU A 18 1.04 -6.19 7.56
C LEU A 18 2.16 -5.87 8.54
N SER A 19 3.18 -6.74 8.57
CA SER A 19 4.41 -6.51 9.33
C SER A 19 5.35 -5.54 8.60
N GLY A 20 6.32 -4.99 9.32
CA GLY A 20 7.29 -4.03 8.78
C GLY A 20 6.82 -2.57 8.90
N ASP A 21 7.69 -1.66 8.47
CA ASP A 21 7.41 -0.22 8.39
C ASP A 21 6.55 0.15 7.16
N PHE A 22 6.13 1.41 7.06
CA PHE A 22 5.26 1.84 5.95
C PHE A 22 5.91 1.72 4.58
N SER A 23 7.23 1.89 4.45
CA SER A 23 7.93 1.69 3.18
C SER A 23 7.87 0.23 2.75
N GLN A 24 8.15 -0.69 3.68
CA GLN A 24 8.12 -2.13 3.44
C GLN A 24 6.71 -2.62 3.09
N ARG A 25 5.69 -2.12 3.79
CA ARG A 25 4.29 -2.45 3.52
C ARG A 25 3.88 -1.99 2.12
N THR A 26 4.19 -0.74 1.76
CA THR A 26 3.89 -0.17 0.44
C THR A 26 4.52 -1.01 -0.68
N GLN A 27 5.83 -1.29 -0.58
CA GLN A 27 6.53 -2.10 -1.57
C GLN A 27 5.95 -3.53 -1.67
N SER A 28 5.55 -4.11 -0.54
CA SER A 28 4.93 -5.45 -0.53
C SER A 28 3.58 -5.47 -1.24
N CYS A 29 2.76 -4.42 -1.10
CA CYS A 29 1.49 -4.32 -1.81
C CYS A 29 1.67 -4.22 -3.33
N PHE A 30 2.61 -3.39 -3.80
CA PHE A 30 2.93 -3.31 -5.22
C PHE A 30 3.52 -4.62 -5.76
N ALA A 31 4.42 -5.27 -5.01
CA ALA A 31 4.97 -6.58 -5.38
C ALA A 31 3.90 -7.69 -5.42
N ALA A 32 2.84 -7.57 -4.62
CA ALA A 32 1.69 -8.47 -4.64
C ALA A 32 0.72 -8.19 -5.81
N GLY A 33 0.93 -7.11 -6.57
CA GLY A 33 0.15 -6.75 -7.76
C GLY A 33 -0.95 -5.71 -7.51
N CYS A 34 -0.93 -4.99 -6.39
CA CYS A 34 -1.81 -3.82 -6.22
C CYS A 34 -1.34 -2.68 -7.14
N ASP A 35 -2.29 -1.97 -7.74
CA ASP A 35 -2.04 -0.77 -8.53
C ASP A 35 -2.05 0.50 -7.66
N VAL A 36 -2.78 0.47 -6.55
CA VAL A 36 -2.92 1.60 -5.61
C VAL A 36 -2.79 1.10 -4.18
N VAL A 37 -2.12 1.89 -3.34
CA VAL A 37 -2.08 1.68 -1.89
C VAL A 37 -2.92 2.73 -1.15
N LEU A 38 -3.55 2.32 -0.05
CA LEU A 38 -4.45 3.17 0.73
C LEU A 38 -3.85 3.49 2.12
N HIS A 39 -3.99 4.76 2.54
CA HIS A 39 -3.66 5.22 3.89
C HIS A 39 -4.72 6.22 4.36
N CYS A 40 -5.40 5.90 5.47
CA CYS A 40 -6.60 6.66 5.87
C CYS A 40 -6.46 7.47 7.16
N ASN A 41 -5.44 7.22 7.98
CA ASN A 41 -5.36 7.83 9.32
C ASN A 41 -4.81 9.28 9.32
N GLY A 42 -4.26 9.75 8.20
CA GLY A 42 -3.81 11.14 8.01
C GLY A 42 -2.50 11.53 8.71
N VAL A 43 -1.69 10.59 9.19
CA VAL A 43 -0.40 10.90 9.81
C VAL A 43 0.65 11.27 8.73
N MET A 44 1.05 12.54 8.68
CA MET A 44 1.92 13.09 7.63
C MET A 44 3.26 12.34 7.45
N ASN A 45 3.87 11.88 8.55
CA ASN A 45 5.14 11.15 8.45
C ASN A 45 4.96 9.77 7.80
N GLU A 46 3.84 9.11 8.05
CA GLU A 46 3.49 7.83 7.43
C GLU A 46 3.18 8.04 5.95
N MET A 47 2.36 9.04 5.62
CA MET A 47 2.03 9.38 4.23
C MET A 47 3.28 9.71 3.41
N ARG A 48 4.27 10.42 3.98
CA ARG A 48 5.57 10.67 3.32
C ARG A 48 6.32 9.38 3.06
N ALA A 49 6.45 8.51 4.07
CA ALA A 49 7.12 7.23 3.90
C ALA A 49 6.45 6.34 2.83
N ILE A 50 5.13 6.39 2.73
CA ILE A 50 4.37 5.70 1.67
C ILE A 50 4.66 6.33 0.31
N ALA A 51 4.54 7.66 0.19
CA ALA A 51 4.74 8.38 -1.06
C ALA A 51 6.18 8.20 -1.61
N ASP A 52 7.18 8.22 -0.75
CA ASP A 52 8.59 7.99 -1.11
C ASP A 52 8.86 6.54 -1.56
N ALA A 53 8.01 5.59 -1.16
CA ALA A 53 8.11 4.18 -1.50
C ALA A 53 7.22 3.74 -2.68
N CYS A 54 6.38 4.63 -3.20
CA CYS A 54 5.58 4.38 -4.40
C CYS A 54 6.47 4.44 -5.66
N PRO A 55 6.19 3.59 -6.68
CA PRO A 55 6.86 3.64 -7.97
C PRO A 55 6.49 4.88 -8.81
#